data_AF-A0AAE1Q0F8-F1
#
_entry.id   AF-A0AAE1Q0F8-F1
#
_cell.length_a   1.000
_cell.length_b   1.000
_cell.length_c   1.000
_cell.angle_alpha   90.00
_cell.angle_beta   90.00
_cell.angle_gamma   90.00
#
_symmetry.space_group_name_H-M   'P 1'
#
loop_
_entity.id
_entity.type
_entity.pdbx_description
1 polymer ?
#
loop_
_entity_poly.entity_id
_entity_poly.type
_entity_poly.pdbx_seq_one_letter_code
_entity_poly.pdbx_strand_id
1 'polypeptide(L)'
;MALVAGGEYSYISSKAHIEFTMVTNFPKIYAETRYHVAQEEFFPGGYTWGFPKGSPYRKIIDRMMGRCVMSGLTKKWLRDTYSLYQREYTEERSTLEPEEAVISSDNGLVVFGMVHFQGPFFIMFLGAGGGALLFFLELLTSRL
;
A
#
# COMPACT_ATOMS: atom_id res chain seq x y z
N MET A 1 8.23 -6.96 -12.32
CA MET A 1 8.57 -6.74 -10.89
C MET A 1 8.80 -8.03 -10.09
N ALA A 2 8.50 -9.23 -10.60
CA ALA A 2 8.71 -10.49 -9.86
C ALA A 2 10.15 -10.68 -9.34
N LEU A 3 11.17 -10.33 -10.12
CA LEU A 3 12.58 -10.42 -9.70
C LEU A 3 12.96 -9.38 -8.63
N VAL A 4 12.29 -8.23 -8.60
CA VAL A 4 12.48 -7.19 -7.57
C VAL A 4 11.86 -7.63 -6.25
N ALA A 5 10.71 -8.32 -6.31
CA ALA A 5 10.06 -8.89 -5.12
C ALA A 5 10.91 -9.99 -4.45
N GLY A 6 11.79 -10.65 -5.20
CA GLY A 6 12.76 -11.61 -4.68
C GLY A 6 13.96 -10.98 -3.96
N GLY A 7 14.11 -9.65 -3.98
CA GLY A 7 15.21 -8.93 -3.30
C GLY A 7 16.56 -8.97 -4.00
N GLU A 8 16.68 -9.69 -5.12
CA GLU A 8 17.95 -9.84 -5.86
C GLU A 8 18.24 -8.68 -6.84
N TYR A 9 17.21 -7.91 -7.20
CA TYR A 9 17.32 -6.85 -8.21
C TYR A 9 16.70 -5.53 -7.73
N SER A 10 17.37 -4.42 -8.08
CA SER A 10 16.80 -3.08 -7.97
C SER A 10 16.26 -2.62 -9.32
N TYR A 11 15.12 -1.93 -9.32
CA TYR A 11 14.54 -1.33 -10.53
C TYR A 11 14.66 0.19 -10.49
N ILE A 12 15.28 0.77 -11.52
CA ILE A 12 15.46 2.21 -11.65
C ILE A 12 14.56 2.72 -12.78
N SER A 13 13.70 3.68 -12.47
CA SER A 13 12.82 4.35 -13.42
C SER A 13 12.41 5.72 -12.88
N SER A 14 11.63 6.48 -13.64
CA SER A 14 11.07 7.74 -13.16
C SER A 14 10.14 7.49 -11.96
N LYS A 15 10.21 8.37 -10.95
CA LYS A 15 9.40 8.26 -9.74
C LYS A 15 7.90 8.17 -10.03
N ALA A 16 7.39 9.03 -10.92
CA ALA A 16 5.98 9.01 -11.30
C ALA A 16 5.55 7.66 -11.88
N HIS A 17 6.42 6.99 -12.65
CA HIS A 17 6.14 5.66 -13.17
C HIS A 17 6.14 4.59 -12.07
N ILE A 18 7.10 4.64 -11.14
CA ILE A 18 7.16 3.71 -10.01
C ILE A 18 5.94 3.88 -9.11
N GLU A 19 5.60 5.11 -8.74
CA GLU A 19 4.42 5.43 -7.92
C GLU A 19 3.13 4.96 -8.59
N PHE A 20 2.95 5.25 -9.88
CA PHE A 20 1.79 4.77 -10.63
C PHE A 20 1.73 3.24 -10.64
N THR A 21 2.84 2.57 -10.93
CA THR A 21 2.91 1.10 -10.98
C THR A 21 2.63 0.47 -9.61
N MET A 22 3.06 1.09 -8.52
CA MET A 22 2.74 0.65 -7.17
C MET A 22 1.25 0.79 -6.87
N VAL A 23 0.66 1.93 -7.21
CA VAL A 23 -0.77 2.19 -6.97
C VAL A 23 -1.66 1.26 -7.79
N THR A 24 -1.31 0.99 -9.05
CA THR A 24 -2.11 0.13 -9.92
C THR A 24 -1.90 -1.35 -9.62
N ASN A 25 -0.67 -1.84 -9.67
CA ASN A 25 -0.41 -3.28 -9.62
C ASN A 25 -0.26 -3.84 -8.20
N PHE A 26 0.02 -2.99 -7.21
CA PHE A 26 0.26 -3.40 -5.83
C PHE A 26 -0.49 -2.50 -4.83
N PRO A 27 -1.82 -2.38 -4.95
CA PRO A 27 -2.60 -1.64 -3.98
C PRO A 27 -2.34 -2.21 -2.58
N LYS A 28 -2.18 -1.32 -1.58
CA LYS A 28 -1.87 -1.61 -0.17
C LYS A 28 -2.98 -2.38 0.58
N ILE A 29 -3.50 -3.43 -0.03
CA ILE A 29 -4.58 -4.27 0.53
C ILE A 29 -4.02 -5.12 1.69
N TYR A 30 -2.71 -5.40 1.68
CA TYR A 30 -2.02 -6.05 2.78
C TYR A 30 -1.04 -5.05 3.38
N ALA A 31 -1.07 -4.89 4.69
CA ALA A 31 -0.34 -3.88 5.49
C ALA A 31 1.21 -3.91 5.35
N GLU A 32 1.75 -4.75 4.48
CA GLU A 32 3.16 -4.82 4.14
C GLU A 32 3.32 -4.58 2.64
N THR A 33 3.75 -3.37 2.28
CA THR A 33 4.20 -3.11 0.91
C THR A 33 5.53 -3.84 0.75
N ARG A 34 5.55 -5.00 0.06
CA ARG A 34 6.77 -5.80 -0.21
C ARG A 34 7.84 -5.04 -1.01
N TYR A 35 7.54 -3.82 -1.44
CA TYR A 35 8.43 -2.98 -2.20
C TYR A 35 8.75 -1.72 -1.39
N HIS A 36 10.04 -1.46 -1.23
CA HIS A 36 10.54 -0.20 -0.71
C HIS A 36 10.93 0.70 -1.88
N VAL A 37 10.28 1.85 -1.99
CA VAL A 37 10.66 2.91 -2.91
C VAL A 37 11.62 3.85 -2.18
N ALA A 38 12.77 4.13 -2.78
CA ALA A 38 13.70 5.11 -2.22
C ALA A 38 13.02 6.48 -2.07
N GLN A 39 13.21 7.15 -0.94
CA GLN A 39 12.60 8.45 -0.69
C GLN A 39 13.24 9.57 -1.54
N GLU A 40 14.51 9.39 -1.90
CA GLU A 40 15.29 10.39 -2.64
C GLU A 40 15.20 10.17 -4.16
N GLU A 41 15.12 11.28 -4.88
CA GLU A 41 15.21 11.31 -6.33
C GLU A 41 16.66 11.60 -6.73
N PHE A 42 17.31 10.63 -7.37
CA PHE A 42 18.68 10.80 -7.88
C PHE A 42 18.76 11.77 -9.06
N PHE A 43 17.68 11.89 -9.83
CA PHE A 43 17.58 12.74 -11.01
C PHE A 43 16.30 13.57 -10.93
N PRO A 44 16.37 14.85 -10.52
CA PRO A 44 15.20 15.73 -10.53
C PRO A 44 14.79 15.99 -11.98
N GLY A 45 13.86 15.18 -12.47
CA GLY A 45 13.31 15.23 -13.83
C GLY A 45 11.90 15.76 -13.83
N GLY A 46 11.59 16.68 -14.75
CA GLY A 46 10.24 17.19 -14.96
C GLY A 46 9.68 16.76 -16.32
N TYR A 47 8.38 16.58 -16.39
CA TYR A 47 7.67 16.45 -17.67
C TYR A 47 7.38 17.85 -18.23
N THR A 48 7.66 18.04 -19.52
CA THR A 48 7.41 19.31 -20.21
C THR A 48 6.81 19.06 -21.58
N TRP A 49 6.17 20.10 -22.12
CA TRP A 49 5.62 20.08 -23.46
C TRP A 49 6.69 20.53 -24.45
N GLY A 50 7.07 19.63 -25.36
CA GLY A 50 7.99 19.94 -26.45
C GLY A 50 7.31 20.81 -27.50
N PHE A 51 7.91 21.96 -27.84
CA PHE A 51 7.45 22.83 -28.91
C PHE A 51 8.53 23.02 -29.97
N PRO A 52 8.17 23.08 -31.27
CA PRO A 52 9.09 23.50 -32.31
C PRO A 52 9.69 24.88 -32.01
N LYS A 53 10.94 25.08 -32.41
CA LYS A 53 11.62 26.36 -32.25
C LYS A 53 10.83 27.46 -32.98
N GLY A 54 10.57 28.56 -32.29
CA GLY A 54 9.78 29.69 -32.82
C GLY A 54 8.27 29.51 -32.75
N SER A 55 7.75 28.45 -32.09
CA SER A 55 6.31 28.29 -31.92
C SER A 55 5.67 29.51 -31.24
N PRO A 56 4.67 30.16 -31.87
CA PRO A 56 4.02 31.34 -31.31
C PRO A 56 3.22 31.00 -30.05
N TYR A 57 2.76 29.76 -29.92
CA TYR A 57 1.91 29.31 -28.82
C TYR A 57 2.69 28.94 -27.56
N ARG A 58 4.01 28.75 -27.65
CA ARG A 58 4.84 28.32 -26.51
C ARG A 58 4.60 29.19 -25.27
N LYS A 59 4.63 30.52 -25.43
CA LYS A 59 4.46 31.46 -24.30
C LYS A 59 3.05 31.43 -23.70
N ILE A 60 2.04 31.22 -24.55
CA ILE A 60 0.63 31.21 -24.12
C ILE A 60 0.37 29.94 -23.32
N ILE A 61 0.80 28.78 -23.85
CA ILE A 61 0.61 27.48 -23.19
C ILE A 61 1.41 27.44 -21.89
N ASP A 62 2.66 27.90 -21.88
CA ASP A 62 3.48 27.97 -20.67
C ASP A 62 2.81 28.78 -19.55
N ARG A 63 2.21 29.93 -19.89
CA ARG A 63 1.45 30.76 -18.93
C ARG A 63 0.19 30.05 -18.43
N MET A 64 -0.53 29.34 -19.30
CA MET A 64 -1.71 28.58 -18.90
C MET A 64 -1.33 27.41 -17.97
N MET A 65 -0.29 26.66 -18.32
CA MET A 65 0.22 25.57 -17.49
C MET A 65 0.71 26.08 -16.14
N GLY A 66 1.43 27.21 -16.11
CA GLY A 66 1.82 27.87 -14.86
C GLY A 66 0.62 28.18 -13.96
N ARG A 67 -0.49 28.68 -14.52
CA ARG A 67 -1.72 28.92 -13.76
C ARG A 67 -2.34 27.62 -13.21
N CYS A 68 -2.34 26.55 -14.01
CA CYS A 68 -2.84 25.23 -13.56
C CYS A 68 -2.00 24.64 -12.43
N VAL A 69 -0.67 24.83 -12.47
CA VAL A 69 0.22 24.39 -11.39
C VAL A 69 -0.01 25.22 -10.13
N MET A 70 -0.07 26.55 -10.27
CA MET A 70 -0.28 27.47 -9.14
C MET A 70 -1.65 27.28 -8.47
N SER A 71 -2.68 26.91 -9.22
CA SER A 71 -4.01 26.60 -8.66
C SER A 71 -4.09 25.20 -8.03
N GLY A 72 -3.03 24.39 -8.13
CA GLY A 72 -3.01 23.01 -7.64
C GLY A 72 -3.83 22.03 -8.49
N LEU A 73 -4.27 22.45 -9.67
CA LEU A 73 -5.11 21.63 -10.55
C LEU A 73 -4.39 20.35 -11.00
N THR A 74 -3.08 20.42 -11.21
CA THR A 74 -2.24 19.25 -11.51
C THR A 74 -2.25 18.22 -10.39
N LYS A 75 -2.16 18.65 -9.13
CA LYS A 75 -2.24 17.76 -7.96
C LYS A 75 -3.62 17.11 -7.84
N LYS A 76 -4.67 17.89 -8.11
CA LYS A 76 -6.05 17.38 -8.13
C LYS A 76 -6.21 16.29 -9.20
N TRP A 77 -5.80 16.55 -10.44
CA TRP A 77 -5.89 15.56 -11.53
C TRP A 77 -5.12 14.29 -11.24
N LEU A 78 -3.92 14.40 -10.66
CA LEU A 78 -3.13 13.24 -10.27
C LEU A 78 -3.85 12.38 -9.23
N ARG A 79 -4.38 13.01 -8.17
CA ARG A 79 -5.16 12.32 -7.13
C ARG A 79 -6.43 11.68 -7.71
N ASP A 80 -7.17 12.41 -8.53
CA ASP A 80 -8.41 11.93 -9.15
C ASP A 80 -8.10 10.72 -10.05
N THR A 81 -7.00 10.77 -10.81
CA THR A 81 -6.54 9.66 -11.65
C THR A 81 -6.19 8.42 -10.81
N TYR A 82 -5.41 8.57 -9.74
CA TYR A 82 -5.11 7.46 -8.84
C TYR A 82 -6.37 6.86 -8.20
N SER A 83 -7.33 7.69 -7.80
CA SER A 83 -8.58 7.22 -7.21
C SER A 83 -9.44 6.42 -8.19
N LEU A 84 -9.44 6.78 -9.47
CA LEU A 84 -10.15 6.06 -10.52
C LEU A 84 -9.57 4.65 -10.70
N TYR A 85 -8.24 4.53 -10.80
CA TYR A 85 -7.57 3.24 -10.95
C TYR A 85 -7.73 2.35 -9.71
N GLN A 86 -7.65 2.92 -8.50
CA GLN A 86 -7.90 2.15 -7.27
C GLN A 86 -9.32 1.60 -7.22
N ARG A 87 -10.31 2.39 -7.67
CA ARG A 87 -11.71 1.96 -7.71
C ARG A 87 -11.92 0.83 -8.71
N GLU A 88 -11.36 0.95 -9.92
CA GLU A 88 -11.44 -0.07 -10.97
C GLU A 88 -10.83 -1.41 -10.50
N TYR A 89 -9.64 -1.38 -9.87
CA TYR A 89 -9.03 -2.57 -9.27
C TYR A 89 -9.88 -3.19 -8.15
N THR A 90 -10.53 -2.37 -7.33
CA THR A 90 -11.39 -2.87 -6.24
C THR A 90 -12.65 -3.52 -6.80
N GLU A 91 -13.27 -2.90 -7.81
CA GLU A 91 -14.47 -3.41 -8.48
C GLU A 91 -14.18 -4.72 -9.22
N GLU A 92 -13.07 -4.83 -9.97
CA GLU A 92 -12.67 -6.06 -10.67
C GLU A 92 -12.30 -7.21 -9.72
N ARG A 93 -11.73 -6.92 -8.55
CA ARG A 93 -11.40 -7.96 -7.57
C ARG A 93 -12.60 -8.42 -6.76
N SER A 94 -13.57 -7.52 -6.53
CA SER A 94 -14.82 -7.84 -5.82
C SER A 94 -15.69 -8.87 -6.55
N THR A 95 -15.54 -8.98 -7.88
CA THR A 95 -16.25 -9.98 -8.69
C THR A 95 -15.50 -11.32 -8.79
N LEU A 96 -14.24 -11.39 -8.36
CA LEU A 96 -13.38 -12.57 -8.56
C LEU A 96 -13.09 -13.39 -7.31
N GLU A 97 -13.09 -12.84 -6.08
CA GLU A 97 -13.05 -13.64 -4.83
C GLU A 97 -13.15 -12.74 -3.59
N PRO A 98 -14.00 -13.05 -2.59
CA PRO A 98 -14.10 -12.30 -1.35
C PRO A 98 -13.10 -12.84 -0.32
N GLU A 99 -11.81 -12.69 -0.56
CA GLU A 99 -10.80 -12.99 0.47
C GLU A 99 -10.17 -11.69 0.98
N GLU A 100 -10.69 -11.27 2.14
CA GLU A 100 -10.14 -10.31 3.10
C GLU A 100 -9.73 -8.93 2.56
N ALA A 101 -10.74 -8.09 2.33
CA ALA A 101 -10.55 -6.64 2.23
C ALA A 101 -10.20 -6.07 3.62
N VAL A 102 -8.91 -6.02 3.95
CA VAL A 102 -8.42 -5.23 5.09
C VAL A 102 -8.39 -3.76 4.67
N ILE A 103 -9.33 -3.00 5.21
CA ILE A 103 -9.48 -1.56 5.00
C ILE A 103 -8.29 -0.85 5.64
N SER A 104 -7.26 -0.54 4.85
CA SER A 104 -6.21 0.40 5.26
C SER A 104 -6.77 1.82 5.17
N SER A 105 -7.34 2.32 6.27
CA SER A 105 -7.73 3.72 6.41
C SER A 105 -6.49 4.59 6.58
N ASP A 106 -6.38 5.63 5.76
CA ASP A 106 -5.30 6.65 5.67
C ASP A 106 -5.08 7.49 6.97
N ASN A 107 -5.67 7.09 8.10
CA ASN A 107 -5.68 7.84 9.36
C ASN A 107 -4.71 7.29 10.44
N GLY A 108 -3.76 6.43 10.09
CA GLY A 108 -2.83 5.83 11.08
C GLY A 108 -3.51 4.89 12.08
N LEU A 109 -4.79 4.58 11.85
CA LEU A 109 -5.53 3.56 12.59
C LEU A 109 -5.19 2.20 12.00
N VAL A 110 -4.24 1.53 12.63
CA VAL A 110 -3.92 0.13 12.33
C VAL A 110 -5.08 -0.73 12.84
N VAL A 111 -5.84 -1.31 11.93
CA VAL A 111 -6.91 -2.26 12.28
C VAL A 111 -6.23 -3.56 12.70
N PHE A 112 -6.36 -3.94 13.98
CA PHE A 112 -5.82 -5.20 14.47
C PHE A 112 -6.63 -6.37 13.91
N GLY A 113 -6.07 -7.05 12.90
CA GLY A 113 -6.53 -8.36 12.46
C GLY A 113 -6.30 -9.47 13.50
N MET A 114 -6.96 -10.61 13.29
CA MET A 114 -6.92 -11.77 14.19
C MET A 114 -5.50 -12.31 14.42
N VAL A 115 -4.60 -12.12 13.44
CA VAL A 115 -3.19 -12.51 13.50
C VAL A 115 -2.46 -11.83 14.67
N HIS A 116 -2.80 -10.59 15.00
CA HIS A 116 -2.14 -9.87 16.10
C HIS A 116 -2.54 -10.39 17.50
N PHE A 117 -3.63 -11.16 17.59
CA PHE A 117 -4.12 -11.72 18.86
C PHE A 117 -3.67 -13.17 19.10
N GLN A 118 -2.91 -13.77 18.18
CA GLN A 118 -2.47 -15.17 18.31
C GLN A 118 -1.67 -15.40 19.60
N GLY A 119 -0.72 -14.52 19.94
CA GLY A 119 0.09 -14.62 21.16
C GLY A 119 -0.75 -14.68 22.45
N PRO A 120 -1.62 -13.69 22.72
CA PRO A 120 -2.54 -13.72 23.84
C PRO A 120 -3.40 -14.99 23.92
N PHE A 121 -3.94 -15.46 22.78
CA PHE A 121 -4.70 -16.71 22.75
C PHE A 121 -3.85 -17.93 23.10
N PHE A 122 -2.61 -18.02 22.62
CA PHE A 122 -1.69 -19.11 23.00
C PHE A 122 -1.41 -19.13 24.49
N ILE A 123 -1.18 -17.97 25.12
CA ILE A 123 -0.94 -17.87 26.57
C ILE A 123 -2.19 -18.31 27.34
N MET A 124 -3.37 -17.90 26.90
CA MET A 124 -4.65 -18.31 27.51
C MET A 124 -4.84 -19.83 27.43
N PHE A 125 -4.61 -20.43 26.27
CA PHE A 125 -4.71 -21.88 26.09
C PHE A 125 -3.69 -22.65 26.93
N LEU A 126 -2.45 -22.17 27.02
CA LEU A 126 -1.42 -22.77 27.87
C LEU A 126 -1.79 -22.70 29.35
N GLY A 127 -2.29 -21.56 29.82
CA GLY A 127 -2.71 -21.37 31.21
C GLY A 127 -3.90 -22.26 31.56
N ALA A 128 -4.93 -22.28 30.71
CA ALA A 128 -6.12 -23.11 30.93
C ALA A 128 -5.78 -24.61 30.86
N GLY A 129 -4.97 -25.02 29.89
CA GLY A 129 -4.50 -26.40 29.75
C GLY A 129 -3.65 -26.85 30.93
N GLY A 130 -2.69 -26.03 31.37
CA GLY A 130 -1.84 -26.31 32.52
C GLY A 130 -2.63 -26.42 33.82
N GLY A 131 -3.59 -25.51 34.05
CA GLY A 131 -4.47 -25.55 35.21
C GLY A 131 -5.35 -26.81 35.25
N ALA A 132 -5.94 -27.19 34.12
CA ALA A 132 -6.71 -28.43 34.02
C ALA A 132 -5.84 -29.66 34.32
N LEU A 133 -4.60 -29.70 33.81
CA LEU A 133 -3.67 -30.81 34.02
C LEU A 133 -3.28 -30.94 35.50
N LEU A 134 -3.00 -29.82 36.18
CA LEU A 134 -2.74 -29.80 37.63
C LEU A 134 -3.95 -30.29 38.42
N PHE A 135 -5.16 -29.85 38.06
CA PHE A 135 -6.39 -30.31 38.71
C PHE A 135 -6.60 -31.83 38.54
N PHE A 136 -6.34 -32.38 37.35
CA PHE A 136 -6.41 -33.84 37.13
C PHE A 136 -5.35 -34.60 37.94
N LEU A 137 -4.13 -34.07 38.06
CA LEU A 137 -3.08 -34.66 38.88
C LEU A 137 -3.43 -34.66 40.37
N GLU A 138 -4.01 -33.57 40.87
CA GLU A 138 -4.49 -33.47 42.25
C GLU A 138 -5.64 -34.47 42.51
N LEU A 139 -6.55 -34.63 41.56
CA LEU A 139 -7.65 -35.57 41.67
C LEU A 139 -7.18 -37.04 41.65
N LEU A 140 -6.13 -37.35 40.88
CA LEU A 140 -5.49 -38.68 40.87
C LEU A 140 -4.74 -38.97 42.16
N THR A 141 -3.98 -38.00 42.68
CA THR A 141 -3.19 -38.17 43.91
C THR A 141 -4.05 -38.19 45.17
N SER A 142 -5.17 -37.47 45.20
CA SER A 142 -6.13 -37.50 46.32
C SER A 142 -6.99 -38.77 46.40
N ARG A 143 -7.07 -39.54 45.31
CA ARG A 143 -7.80 -40.81 45.25
C ARG A 143 -6.93 -42.04 45.54
N LEU A 144 -5.60 -41.87 45.58
CA LEU A 144 -4.62 -42.91 45.87
C LEU A 144 -4.25 -42.88 47.36
#